data_AF-A0A8I1MRL4-F1
#
_entry.id   AF-A0A8I1MRL4-F1
#
_cell.length_a   1.000
_cell.length_b   1.000
_cell.length_c   1.000
_cell.angle_alpha   90.00
_cell.angle_beta   90.00
_cell.angle_gamma   90.00
#
_symmetry.space_group_name_H-M   'P 1'
#
loop_
_entity.id
_entity.type
_entity.pdbx_description
1 polymer ?
#
loop_
_entity_poly.entity_id
_entity_poly.type
_entity_poly.pdbx_seq_one_letter_code
_entity_poly.pdbx_strand_id
1 'polypeptide(L)'
;MSNTPIHVGLAQAAMQASRVRQLYHQLEEVHHGARWSKQEDVVGLQSDVGELGRLVMGAEGRWMAPDDVRKQLEVKLAECLWWIFSLSNRLGIDVEHAYVDKMNELEHELTLSVANSKKQKKTARRKPKGAAEGEGKGNTSA
;
A
#
# COMPACT_ATOMS: atom_id res chain seq x y z
N MET A 1 4.32 -12.84 -32.44
CA MET A 1 3.99 -11.43 -32.18
C MET A 1 4.56 -11.10 -30.82
N SER A 2 5.64 -10.32 -30.76
CA SER A 2 6.24 -9.86 -29.50
C SER A 2 5.24 -8.94 -28.80
N ASN A 3 4.68 -9.42 -27.68
CA ASN A 3 3.73 -8.69 -26.85
C ASN A 3 4.52 -7.70 -26.00
N THR A 4 4.95 -6.59 -26.60
CA THR A 4 5.56 -5.49 -25.84
C THR A 4 4.53 -4.98 -24.84
N PRO A 5 4.82 -4.96 -23.53
CA PRO A 5 3.89 -4.42 -22.55
C PRO A 5 3.57 -2.96 -22.89
N ILE A 6 2.29 -2.65 -23.02
CA ILE A 6 1.84 -1.27 -23.18
C ILE A 6 1.96 -0.61 -21.81
N HIS A 7 2.95 0.26 -21.65
CA HIS A 7 3.10 1.08 -20.46
C HIS A 7 2.25 2.34 -20.62
N VAL A 8 1.38 2.59 -19.64
CA VAL A 8 0.52 3.78 -19.58
C VAL A 8 1.01 4.68 -18.45
N GLY A 9 1.04 6.00 -18.68
CA GLY A 9 1.31 6.97 -17.61
C GLY A 9 0.12 7.09 -16.65
N LEU A 10 0.36 7.45 -15.39
CA LEU A 10 -0.69 7.55 -14.37
C LEU A 10 -1.80 8.53 -14.78
N ALA A 11 -1.47 9.72 -15.29
CA ALA A 11 -2.44 10.66 -15.81
C ALA A 11 -3.35 10.07 -16.91
N GLN A 12 -2.77 9.29 -17.82
CA GLN A 12 -3.55 8.63 -18.86
C GLN A 12 -4.44 7.53 -18.29
N ALA A 13 -3.95 6.77 -17.30
CA ALA A 13 -4.74 5.77 -16.58
C ALA A 13 -5.89 6.40 -15.79
N ALA A 14 -5.66 7.54 -15.12
CA ALA A 14 -6.68 8.27 -14.38
C ALA A 14 -7.78 8.81 -15.30
N MET A 15 -7.40 9.36 -16.47
CA MET A 15 -8.37 9.76 -17.49
C MET A 15 -9.19 8.57 -18.01
N GLN A 16 -8.55 7.42 -18.24
CA GLN A 16 -9.26 6.21 -18.66
C GLN A 16 -10.22 5.72 -17.58
N ALA A 17 -9.79 5.70 -16.31
CA ALA A 17 -10.61 5.30 -15.17
C ALA A 17 -11.86 6.18 -15.05
N SER A 18 -11.70 7.50 -15.20
CA SER A 18 -12.81 8.46 -15.20
C SER A 18 -13.81 8.18 -16.33
N ARG A 19 -13.34 7.91 -17.56
CA ARG A 19 -14.22 7.52 -18.67
C ARG A 19 -14.99 6.23 -18.39
N VAL A 20 -14.32 5.21 -17.86
CA VAL A 20 -14.97 3.93 -17.48
C VAL A 20 -16.02 4.17 -16.39
N ARG A 21 -15.72 4.96 -15.35
CA ARG A 21 -16.69 5.27 -14.29
C ARG A 21 -17.91 6.03 -14.83
N GLN A 22 -17.72 6.92 -15.81
CA GLN A 22 -18.83 7.60 -16.49
C GLN A 22 -19.74 6.63 -17.27
N LEU A 23 -19.18 5.60 -17.90
CA LEU A 23 -19.98 4.55 -18.54
C LEU A 23 -20.81 3.77 -17.51
N TYR A 24 -20.21 3.42 -16.36
CA TYR A 24 -20.96 2.80 -15.27
C TYR A 24 -22.08 3.71 -14.74
N HIS A 25 -21.84 5.00 -14.57
CA HIS A 25 -22.90 5.94 -14.19
C HIS A 25 -24.06 5.96 -15.20
N GLN A 26 -23.78 5.87 -16.51
CA GLN A 26 -24.84 5.78 -17.52
C GLN A 26 -25.65 4.48 -17.37
N LEU A 27 -24.98 3.36 -17.11
CA LEU A 27 -25.67 2.08 -16.86
C LEU A 27 -26.50 2.10 -15.57
N GLU A 28 -25.99 2.71 -14.50
CA GLU A 28 -26.71 2.88 -13.24
C GLU A 28 -27.98 3.71 -13.42
N GLU A 29 -27.93 4.79 -14.19
CA GLU A 29 -29.14 5.58 -14.53
C GLU A 29 -30.15 4.74 -15.33
N VAL A 30 -29.68 3.98 -16.32
CA VAL A 30 -30.55 3.12 -17.15
C VAL A 30 -31.19 2.00 -16.34
N HIS A 31 -30.46 1.36 -15.43
CA HIS A 31 -30.92 0.16 -14.72
C HIS A 31 -31.54 0.45 -13.35
N HIS A 32 -31.14 1.54 -12.70
CA HIS A 32 -31.49 1.83 -11.31
C HIS A 32 -32.07 3.24 -11.12
N GLY A 33 -32.11 4.08 -12.17
CA GLY A 33 -32.70 5.42 -12.13
C GLY A 33 -31.91 6.45 -11.31
N ALA A 34 -30.72 6.07 -10.83
CA ALA A 34 -29.81 6.95 -10.11
C ALA A 34 -28.38 6.41 -10.19
N ARG A 35 -27.41 7.34 -10.20
CA ARG A 35 -25.99 7.02 -10.06
C ARG A 35 -25.67 6.64 -8.62
N TRP A 36 -24.70 5.76 -8.47
CA TRP A 36 -24.08 5.50 -7.17
C TRP A 36 -23.46 6.78 -6.60
N SER A 37 -23.69 6.97 -5.32
CA SER A 37 -23.04 7.97 -4.47
C SER A 37 -21.53 7.69 -4.35
N LYS A 38 -20.79 8.63 -3.76
CA LYS A 38 -19.35 8.42 -3.50
C LYS A 38 -19.14 7.36 -2.43
N GLN A 39 -20.08 7.22 -1.51
CA GLN A 39 -20.09 6.21 -0.46
C GLN A 39 -20.26 4.81 -1.07
N GLU A 40 -21.14 4.66 -2.06
CA GLU A 40 -21.31 3.39 -2.78
C GLU A 40 -20.06 3.03 -3.60
N ASP A 41 -19.37 4.00 -4.21
CA ASP A 41 -18.06 3.74 -4.83
C ASP A 41 -17.02 3.22 -3.81
N VAL A 42 -17.02 3.74 -2.58
CA VAL A 42 -16.15 3.23 -1.50
C VAL A 42 -16.52 1.79 -1.13
N VAL A 43 -17.80 1.44 -1.10
CA VAL A 43 -18.25 0.06 -0.88
C VAL A 43 -17.75 -0.86 -2.01
N GLY A 44 -17.81 -0.40 -3.26
CA GLY A 44 -17.23 -1.10 -4.42
C GLY A 44 -15.74 -1.37 -4.23
N LEU A 45 -14.97 -0.33 -3.87
CA LEU A 45 -13.54 -0.48 -3.55
C LEU A 45 -13.30 -1.47 -2.41
N GLN A 46 -14.05 -1.39 -1.32
CA GLN A 46 -13.89 -2.29 -0.18
C GLN A 46 -14.15 -3.75 -0.54
N SER A 47 -15.13 -4.01 -1.41
CA SER A 47 -15.40 -5.35 -1.93
C SER A 47 -14.19 -5.91 -2.68
N ASP A 48 -13.62 -5.14 -3.60
CA ASP A 48 -12.45 -5.56 -4.39
C ASP A 48 -11.19 -5.71 -3.53
N VAL A 49 -11.00 -4.84 -2.53
CA VAL A 49 -9.91 -4.99 -1.53
C VAL A 49 -10.07 -6.27 -0.71
N GLY A 50 -11.29 -6.62 -0.30
CA GLY A 50 -11.57 -7.85 0.41
C GLY A 50 -11.30 -9.10 -0.42
N GLU A 51 -11.61 -9.06 -1.71
CA GLU A 51 -11.28 -10.12 -2.66
C GLU A 51 -9.78 -10.22 -2.93
N LEU A 52 -9.10 -9.09 -3.13
CA LEU A 52 -7.64 -9.02 -3.25
C LEU A 52 -6.97 -9.69 -2.05
N GLY A 53 -7.44 -9.41 -0.82
CA GLY A 53 -6.94 -10.06 0.40
C GLY A 53 -7.07 -11.58 0.38
N ARG A 54 -8.24 -12.11 -0.05
CA ARG A 54 -8.44 -13.57 -0.18
C ARG A 54 -7.53 -14.18 -1.24
N LEU A 55 -7.34 -13.50 -2.38
CA LEU A 55 -6.45 -13.98 -3.43
C LEU A 55 -4.98 -14.00 -3.00
N VAL A 56 -4.54 -13.00 -2.22
CA VAL A 56 -3.19 -13.00 -1.64
C VAL A 56 -3.01 -14.19 -0.70
N MET A 57 -3.96 -14.41 0.22
CA MET A 57 -3.90 -15.59 1.10
C MET A 57 -3.91 -16.91 0.32
N GLY A 58 -4.69 -16.98 -0.77
CA GLY A 58 -4.71 -18.13 -1.67
C GLY A 58 -3.36 -18.35 -2.36
N ALA A 59 -2.75 -17.29 -2.90
CA ALA A 59 -1.44 -17.35 -3.55
C ALA A 59 -0.31 -17.76 -2.59
N GLU A 60 -0.45 -17.44 -1.30
CA GLU A 60 0.48 -17.86 -0.24
C GLU A 60 0.17 -19.25 0.36
N GLY A 61 -0.83 -19.96 -0.18
CA GLY A 61 -1.22 -21.30 0.31
C GLY A 61 -1.84 -21.30 1.70
N ARG A 62 -2.37 -20.16 2.15
CA ARG A 62 -3.02 -19.98 3.46
C ARG A 62 -4.54 -20.04 3.39
N TRP A 63 -5.10 -20.06 2.19
CA TRP A 63 -6.54 -20.09 1.92
C TRP A 63 -6.82 -20.90 0.64
N MET A 64 -8.08 -21.26 0.40
CA MET A 64 -8.48 -21.86 -0.88
C MET A 64 -8.18 -20.88 -2.02
N ALA A 65 -7.48 -21.35 -3.05
CA ALA A 65 -7.10 -20.55 -4.20
C ALA A 65 -7.78 -21.09 -5.45
N PRO A 66 -8.28 -20.21 -6.35
CA PRO A 66 -8.68 -20.64 -7.68
C PRO A 66 -7.45 -21.04 -8.51
N ASP A 67 -7.65 -21.86 -9.53
CA ASP A 67 -6.57 -22.38 -10.39
C ASP A 67 -5.72 -21.27 -11.04
N ASP A 68 -6.30 -20.11 -11.33
CA ASP A 68 -5.64 -18.95 -11.95
C ASP A 68 -5.43 -17.77 -10.99
N VAL A 69 -5.20 -18.04 -9.70
CA VAL A 69 -5.02 -17.02 -8.64
C VAL A 69 -4.09 -15.86 -9.04
N ARG A 70 -3.01 -16.12 -9.78
CA ARG A 70 -2.09 -15.08 -10.25
C ARG A 70 -2.76 -14.09 -11.21
N LYS A 71 -3.55 -14.60 -12.16
CA LYS A 71 -4.28 -13.77 -13.12
C LYS A 71 -5.37 -12.95 -12.42
N GLN A 72 -6.07 -13.56 -11.46
CA GLN A 72 -7.08 -12.86 -10.68
C GLN A 72 -6.47 -11.74 -9.81
N LEU A 73 -5.27 -11.96 -9.25
CA LEU A 73 -4.51 -10.92 -8.54
C LEU A 73 -4.21 -9.72 -9.44
N GLU A 74 -3.78 -9.95 -10.68
CA GLU A 74 -3.51 -8.87 -11.65
C GLU A 74 -4.78 -8.04 -11.92
N VAL A 75 -5.91 -8.71 -12.12
CA VAL A 75 -7.21 -8.05 -12.32
C VAL A 75 -7.61 -7.24 -11.08
N LYS A 76 -7.57 -7.83 -9.89
CA LYS A 76 -8.04 -7.17 -8.66
C LYS A 76 -7.15 -6.02 -8.22
N LEU A 77 -5.84 -6.10 -8.46
CA LEU A 77 -4.94 -4.95 -8.29
C LEU A 77 -5.30 -3.81 -9.23
N ALA A 78 -5.60 -4.11 -10.50
CA ALA A 78 -6.01 -3.10 -11.47
C ALA A 78 -7.38 -2.48 -11.12
N GLU A 79 -8.34 -3.26 -10.64
CA GLU A 79 -9.66 -2.76 -10.19
C GLU A 79 -9.54 -1.87 -8.95
N CYS A 80 -8.72 -2.26 -7.97
CA CYS A 80 -8.44 -1.40 -6.81
C CYS A 80 -7.83 -0.05 -7.23
N LEU A 81 -6.90 -0.07 -8.18
CA LEU A 81 -6.31 1.17 -8.72
C LEU A 81 -7.33 2.00 -9.50
N TRP A 82 -8.20 1.36 -10.28
CA TRP A 82 -9.31 2.02 -10.98
C TRP A 82 -10.25 2.74 -10.01
N TRP A 83 -10.61 2.11 -8.89
CA TRP A 83 -11.41 2.74 -7.84
C TRP A 83 -10.72 3.95 -7.22
N ILE A 84 -9.42 3.86 -6.91
CA ILE A 84 -8.64 4.98 -6.38
C ILE A 84 -8.70 6.18 -7.35
N PHE A 85 -8.45 5.96 -8.64
CA PHE A 85 -8.55 7.04 -9.64
C PHE A 85 -9.96 7.60 -9.76
N SER A 86 -10.97 6.72 -9.80
CA SER A 86 -12.38 7.11 -9.94
C SER A 86 -12.84 7.96 -8.76
N LEU A 87 -12.53 7.54 -7.53
CA LEU A 87 -12.83 8.29 -6.31
C LEU A 87 -12.08 9.62 -6.27
N SER A 88 -10.80 9.63 -6.62
CA SER A 88 -9.98 10.85 -6.65
C SER A 88 -10.57 11.89 -7.59
N ASN A 89 -10.94 11.49 -8.81
CA ASN A 89 -11.63 12.35 -9.76
C ASN A 89 -12.99 12.84 -9.21
N ARG A 90 -13.78 11.96 -8.59
CA ARG A 90 -15.07 12.35 -8.00
C ARG A 90 -14.93 13.27 -6.80
N LEU A 91 -13.80 13.26 -6.10
CA LEU A 91 -13.52 14.09 -4.93
C LEU A 91 -12.73 15.37 -5.28
N GLY A 92 -12.31 15.54 -6.54
CA GLY A 92 -11.48 16.68 -6.96
C GLY A 92 -10.05 16.62 -6.40
N ILE A 93 -9.52 15.41 -6.20
CA ILE A 93 -8.20 15.17 -5.64
C ILE A 93 -7.23 14.81 -6.77
N ASP A 94 -6.11 15.53 -6.85
CA ASP A 94 -4.96 15.13 -7.66
C ASP A 94 -4.16 14.06 -6.91
N VAL A 95 -4.49 12.80 -7.19
CA VAL A 95 -3.87 11.65 -6.51
C VAL A 95 -2.42 11.42 -6.95
N GLU A 96 -2.03 11.86 -8.15
CA GLU A 96 -0.66 11.75 -8.62
C GLU A 96 0.24 12.70 -7.84
N HIS A 97 -0.16 13.95 -7.72
CA HIS A 97 0.55 14.93 -6.88
C HIS A 97 0.60 14.47 -5.42
N ALA A 98 -0.54 14.06 -4.86
CA ALA A 98 -0.61 13.59 -3.47
C ALA A 98 0.28 12.36 -3.22
N TYR A 99 0.40 11.45 -4.19
CA TYR A 99 1.29 10.30 -4.10
C TYR A 99 2.75 10.73 -4.10
N VAL A 100 3.16 11.60 -5.02
CA VAL A 100 4.55 12.10 -5.10
C VAL A 100 4.95 12.79 -3.80
N ASP A 101 4.13 13.70 -3.29
CA ASP A 101 4.39 14.39 -2.03
C ASP A 101 4.57 13.39 -0.88
N LYS A 102 3.64 12.43 -0.76
CA LYS A 102 3.68 11.46 0.35
C LYS A 102 4.87 10.52 0.26
N MET A 103 5.27 10.08 -0.93
CA MET A 103 6.43 9.20 -1.08
C MET A 103 7.74 9.93 -0.79
N ASN A 104 7.87 11.19 -1.22
CA ASN A 104 9.04 12.02 -0.90
C ASN A 104 9.18 12.25 0.61
N GLU A 105 8.07 12.56 1.28
CA GLU A 105 8.02 12.70 2.74
C GLU A 105 8.47 11.41 3.44
N LEU A 106 7.85 10.27 3.09
CA LEU A 106 8.16 8.97 3.69
C LEU A 106 9.62 8.55 3.43
N GLU A 107 10.13 8.73 2.22
CA GLU A 107 11.50 8.39 1.87
C GLU A 107 12.50 9.20 2.71
N HIS A 108 12.25 10.51 2.85
CA HIS A 108 13.08 11.39 3.67
C HIS A 108 13.10 10.94 5.14
N GLU A 109 11.92 10.76 5.74
CA GLU A 109 11.77 10.37 7.15
C GLU A 109 12.42 9.01 7.44
N LEU A 110 12.16 8.02 6.59
CA LEU A 110 12.71 6.68 6.75
C LEU A 110 14.23 6.66 6.57
N THR A 111 14.76 7.47 5.64
CA THR A 111 16.22 7.59 5.45
C THR A 111 16.90 8.12 6.70
N LEU A 112 16.35 9.17 7.32
CA LEU A 112 16.85 9.71 8.59
C LEU A 112 16.75 8.68 9.73
N SER A 113 15.61 7.98 9.82
CA SER A 113 15.37 6.95 10.83
C SER A 113 16.38 5.79 10.72
N VAL A 114 16.66 5.31 9.51
CA VAL A 114 17.66 4.27 9.25
C VAL A 114 19.07 4.76 9.64
N ALA A 115 19.44 5.98 9.28
CA ALA A 115 20.74 6.55 9.62
C ALA A 115 20.94 6.67 11.15
N ASN A 116 19.92 7.16 11.85
CA ASN A 116 19.93 7.31 13.31
C ASN A 116 19.99 5.95 14.00
N SER A 117 19.21 4.97 13.55
CA SER A 117 19.23 3.59 14.07
C SER A 117 20.60 2.94 13.91
N LYS A 118 21.28 3.15 12.78
CA LYS A 118 22.66 2.68 12.56
C LYS A 118 23.66 3.36 13.51
N LYS A 119 23.55 4.67 13.73
CA LYS A 119 24.40 5.42 14.67
C LYS A 119 24.22 4.90 16.11
N GLN A 120 22.98 4.70 16.55
CA GLN A 120 22.65 4.16 17.88
C GLN A 120 23.21 2.75 18.09
N LYS A 121 23.07 1.85 17.11
CA LYS A 121 23.67 0.50 17.19
C LYS A 121 25.20 0.56 17.26
N LYS A 122 25.83 1.49 16.53
CA LYS A 122 27.30 1.66 16.53
C LYS A 122 27.82 2.24 17.86
N THR A 123 27.11 3.19 18.48
CA THR A 123 27.46 3.71 19.81
C THR A 123 27.22 2.68 20.91
N ALA A 124 26.12 1.91 20.84
CA ALA A 124 25.87 0.81 21.77
C ALA A 124 26.94 -0.29 21.71
N ARG A 125 27.43 -0.63 20.50
CA ARG A 125 28.51 -1.61 20.30
C ARG A 125 29.90 -1.09 20.68
N ARG A 126 30.09 0.24 20.77
CA ARG A 126 31.35 0.91 21.14
C ARG A 126 31.49 1.18 22.64
N LYS A 127 30.42 1.07 23.45
CA LYS A 127 30.56 1.09 24.92
C LYS A 127 31.37 -0.16 25.34
N PRO A 128 32.50 -0.03 26.03
CA PRO A 128 33.26 -1.19 26.48
C PRO A 128 32.45 -1.98 27.52
N LYS A 129 32.43 -3.31 27.41
CA LYS A 129 32.19 -4.20 28.55
C LYS A 129 33.42 -4.08 29.44
N GLY A 130 33.37 -3.25 30.48
CA GLY A 130 34.52 -3.09 31.37
C GLY A 130 34.28 -2.07 32.48
N ALA A 131 33.58 -2.51 33.53
CA ALA A 131 33.89 -2.13 34.91
C ALA A 131 33.78 -3.42 35.73
N ALA A 132 34.73 -4.32 35.47
CA ALA A 132 35.11 -5.35 36.43
C ALA A 132 36.54 -4.96 36.85
N GLU A 133 36.65 -4.38 38.05
CA GLU A 133 37.82 -4.18 38.91
C GLU A 133 37.24 -3.42 40.11
N GLY A 134 37.32 -3.86 41.36
CA GLY A 134 38.26 -4.75 42.02
C GLY A 134 38.68 -4.06 43.32
N GLU A 135 38.71 -4.82 44.42
CA GLU A 135 39.29 -4.49 45.75
C GLU A 135 38.44 -3.61 46.72
N GLY A 136 38.25 -3.96 48.00
CA GLY A 136 38.83 -5.08 48.74
C GLY A 136 38.33 -5.22 50.19
N LYS A 137 38.75 -6.36 50.77
CA LYS A 137 39.05 -6.68 52.17
C LYS A 137 38.02 -6.40 53.26
N GLY A 138 37.50 -7.51 53.80
CA GLY A 138 37.60 -7.85 55.23
C GLY A 138 36.49 -7.33 56.15
N ASN A 139 35.70 -8.23 56.73
CA ASN A 139 35.89 -8.60 58.13
C ASN A 139 35.08 -9.84 58.51
N THR A 140 35.76 -10.80 59.14
CA THR A 140 35.22 -11.79 60.07
C THR A 140 34.60 -11.10 61.29
N SER A 141 33.44 -11.59 61.76
CA SER A 141 33.23 -11.89 63.19
C SER A 141 31.84 -12.49 63.47
N ALA A 142 31.88 -13.52 64.32
CA ALA A 142 30.88 -14.10 65.23
C ALA A 142 29.61 -14.76 64.66
#